data_AF-A0A932HL10-F1
#
_entry.id   AF-A0A932HL10-F1
#
_cell.length_a   1.000
_cell.length_b   1.000
_cell.length_c   1.000
_cell.angle_alpha   90.00
_cell.angle_beta   90.00
_cell.angle_gamma   90.00
#
_symmetry.space_group_name_H-M   'P 1'
#
loop_
_entity.id
_entity.type
_entity.pdbx_description
1 polymer ?
#
loop_
_entity_poly.entity_id
_entity_poly.type
_entity_poly.pdbx_seq_one_letter_code
_entity_poly.pdbx_strand_id
1 'polypeptide(L)' 'MPRAGRPPEVEVTPELTIPKLFVRTAREYGQRVAIREKEFGMWRPITWAAYLENVRLFALGLTALGLQR' A
#
# COMPACT_ATOMS: atom_id res chain seq x y z
N MET A 1 10.57 15.93 -9.85
CA MET A 1 9.55 15.22 -9.03
C MET A 1 8.65 16.27 -8.42
N PRO A 2 7.33 16.30 -8.68
CA PRO A 2 6.46 17.22 -7.95
C PRO A 2 6.62 16.87 -6.46
N ARG A 3 6.89 17.89 -5.62
CA ARG A 3 7.00 17.68 -4.16
C ARG A 3 5.72 16.99 -3.72
N ALA A 4 5.85 15.79 -3.13
CA ALA A 4 4.71 15.19 -2.46
C ALA A 4 4.26 16.20 -1.40
N GLY A 5 3.10 16.83 -1.62
CA GLY A 5 2.49 17.67 -0.60
C GLY A 5 2.38 16.85 0.69
N ARG A 6 2.38 17.54 1.84
CA ARG A 6 2.15 16.89 3.13
C ARG A 6 0.95 15.95 2.98
N PRO A 7 1.06 14.66 3.35
CA PRO A 7 -0.09 13.77 3.32
C PRO A 7 -1.22 14.42 4.14
N PRO A 8 -2.49 14.24 3.73
CA PRO A 8 -3.61 14.80 4.49
C PRO A 8 -3.50 14.35 5.95
N GLU A 9 -3.85 15.25 6.87
CA GLU A 9 -3.89 14.92 8.29
C GLU A 9 -4.89 13.78 8.51
N VAL A 10 -4.44 12.73 9.21
CA VAL A 10 -5.24 11.54 9.48
C VAL A 10 -5.60 11.55 10.95
N GLU A 11 -6.89 11.68 11.24
CA GLU A 11 -7.43 11.49 12.59
C GLU A 11 -7.25 10.01 12.99
N VAL A 12 -6.60 9.76 14.12
CA VAL A 12 -6.35 8.41 14.65
C VAL A 12 -7.47 8.06 15.62
N THR A 13 -8.38 7.19 15.19
CA THR A 13 -9.47 6.65 16.02
C THR A 13 -9.20 5.19 16.41
N PRO A 14 -9.84 4.65 17.46
CA PRO A 14 -9.70 3.23 17.84
C PRO A 14 -10.07 2.24 16.73
N GLU A 15 -10.94 2.63 15.79
CA GLU A 15 -11.39 1.81 14.68
C GLU A 15 -10.48 1.91 13.45
N LEU A 16 -9.57 2.89 13.42
CA LEU A 16 -8.62 3.08 12.33
C LEU A 16 -7.48 2.08 12.45
N THR A 17 -7.44 1.12 11.53
CA THR A 17 -6.34 0.16 11.45
C THR A 17 -5.40 0.51 10.31
N ILE A 18 -4.14 0.08 10.42
CA ILE A 18 -3.15 0.27 9.34
C ILE A 18 -3.64 -0.32 8.01
N PRO A 19 -4.25 -1.53 7.94
CA PRO A 19 -4.84 -2.02 6.69
C PRO A 19 -5.95 -1.13 6.13
N LYS A 20 -6.84 -0.58 6.97
CA LYS A 20 -7.89 0.35 6.51
C LYS A 20 -7.28 1.63 5.92
N LEU A 21 -6.28 2.20 6.60
CA LEU A 21 -5.56 3.37 6.12
C LEU A 21 -4.84 3.08 4.79
N PHE A 22 -4.16 1.93 4.69
CA PHE A 22 -3.46 1.51 3.48
C PHE A 22 -4.40 1.38 2.28
N VAL A 23 -5.53 0.69 2.43
CA VAL A 23 -6.51 0.50 1.33
C VAL A 23 -7.09 1.85 0.89
N ARG A 24 -7.40 2.75 1.84
CA ARG A 24 -7.89 4.10 1.52
C ARG A 24 -6.87 4.88 0.68
N THR A 25 -5.62 4.96 1.17
CA THR A 25 -4.52 5.65 0.49
C THR A 25 -4.24 5.06 -0.89
N ALA A 26 -4.26 3.73 -1.00
CA ALA A 26 -3.97 3.06 -2.27
C ALA A 26 -5.04 3.31 -3.34
N ARG A 27 -6.31 3.40 -2.93
CA ARG A 27 -7.42 3.77 -3.83
C ARG A 27 -7.33 5.22 -4.29
N GLU A 28 -6.98 6.13 -3.38
CA GLU A 28 -6.84 7.56 -3.69
C GLU A 28 -5.66 7.83 -4.64
N TYR A 29 -4.54 7.15 -4.44
CA TYR A 29 -3.29 7.42 -5.14
C TYR A 29 -2.89 6.36 -6.17
N GLY A 30 -3.83 5.54 -6.66
CA GLY A 30 -3.56 4.32 -7.41
C GLY A 30 -2.43 4.39 -8.45
N GLN A 31 -2.37 5.45 -9.27
CA GLN A 31 -1.35 5.61 -10.32
C GLN A 31 -0.03 6.27 -9.85
N ARG A 32 0.00 6.84 -8.64
CA ARG A 32 1.21 7.43 -8.06
C ARG A 32 2.15 6.33 -7.57
N VAL A 33 3.44 6.61 -7.61
CA VAL A 33 4.48 5.72 -7.05
C VAL A 33 4.32 5.68 -5.53
N ALA A 34 4.09 4.48 -4.98
CA ALA A 34 4.03 4.21 -3.55
C ALA A 34 5.43 4.00 -2.96
N ILE A 35 6.18 3.10 -3.60
CA ILE A 35 7.53 2.71 -3.18
C ILE A 35 8.43 2.58 -4.41
N ARG A 36 9.74 2.60 -4.18
CA ARG A 36 10.73 2.20 -5.18
C ARG A 36 11.54 1.05 -4.60
N GLU A 37 11.59 -0.05 -5.34
CA GLU A 37 12.41 -1.20 -5.00
C GLU A 37 13.71 -1.14 -5.79
N LYS A 38 14.81 -1.63 -5.21
CA LYS A 38 16.10 -1.71 -5.90
C LYS A 38 16.32 -3.13 -6.37
N GLU A 39 16.26 -3.33 -7.68
CA GLU A 39 16.47 -4.62 -8.34
C GLU A 39 17.65 -4.53 -9.31
N PHE A 40 18.65 -5.41 -9.14
CA PHE A 40 19.87 -5.45 -9.98
C PHE A 40 20.55 -4.08 -10.16
N GLY A 41 20.57 -3.27 -9.09
CA GLY A 41 21.15 -1.93 -9.10
C GLY A 41 20.23 -0.82 -9.65
N MET A 42 19.07 -1.16 -10.22
CA MET A 42 18.10 -0.21 -10.77
C MET A 42 16.95 0.05 -9.78
N TRP A 43 16.52 1.30 -9.66
CA TRP A 43 15.33 1.66 -8.88
C TRP A 43 14.07 1.50 -9.74
N ARG A 44 13.22 0.54 -9.39
CA ARG A 44 11.94 0.25 -10.06
C ARG A 44 10.78 0.87 -9.26
N PRO A 45 9.90 1.67 -9.87
CA PRO A 45 8.74 2.21 -9.18
C PRO A 45 7.62 1.17 -9.07
N ILE A 46 6.96 1.13 -7.93
CA ILE A 46 5.72 0.37 -7.73
C ILE A 46 4.61 1.37 -7.43
N THR A 47 3.52 1.30 -8.18
CA THR A 47 2.35 2.16 -7.98
C THR A 47 1.54 1.71 -6.77
N TRP A 48 0.76 2.61 -6.18
CA TRP A 48 -0.16 2.25 -5.09
C TRP A 48 -1.16 1.16 -5.49
N ALA A 49 -1.66 1.18 -6.72
CA ALA A 49 -2.58 0.16 -7.22
C ALA A 49 -1.92 -1.21 -7.32
N ALA A 50 -0.70 -1.28 -7.89
CA ALA A 50 0.06 -2.52 -7.96
C ALA A 50 0.40 -3.06 -6.56
N TYR A 51 0.75 -2.16 -5.63
CA TYR A 51 1.08 -2.57 -4.28
C TYR A 51 -0.15 -3.13 -3.54
N LEU A 52 -1.32 -2.50 -3.69
CA LEU A 52 -2.57 -3.00 -3.12
C LEU A 52 -2.93 -4.39 -3.65
N GLU A 53 -2.78 -4.62 -4.95
CA GLU A 53 -3.08 -5.92 -5.55
C GLU A 53 -2.14 -7.01 -5.01
N ASN A 54 -0.84 -6.72 -4.91
CA ASN A 54 0.13 -7.65 -4.33
C ASN A 54 -0.20 -8.00 -2.86
N VAL A 55 -0.52 -7.00 -2.04
CA VAL A 55 -0.92 -7.21 -0.64
C VAL A 55 -2.19 -8.06 -0.55
N ARG A 56 -3.17 -7.80 -1.43
CA ARG A 56 -4.42 -8.57 -1.50
C ARG A 56 -4.14 -10.03 -1.82
N LEU A 57 -3.38 -10.31 -2.87
CA LEU A 57 -3.05 -11.68 -3.28
C LEU A 57 -2.25 -12.41 -2.20
N PHE A 58 -1.30 -11.73 -1.57
CA PHE A 58 -0.52 -12.28 -0.45
C PHE A 58 -1.42 -12.64 0.74
N ALA A 59 -2.29 -11.73 1.17
CA ALA A 59 -3.23 -11.98 2.27
C ALA A 59 -4.17 -13.15 1.96
N LEU A 60 -4.72 -13.22 0.75
CA LEU A 60 -5.55 -14.34 0.31
C LEU A 60 -4.78 -15.67 0.30
N GLY A 61 -3.52 -15.65 -0.11
CA GLY A 61 -2.62 -16.81 -0.04
C GLY A 61 -2.41 -17.28 1.40
N LEU A 62 -2.15 -16.37 2.33
CA LEU A 62 -2.02 -16.71 3.75
C LEU A 62 -3.31 -17.30 4.33
N THR A 63 -4.47 -16.74 3.98
CA THR A 63 -5.76 -17.32 4.38
C THR A 63 -5.93 -18.73 3.82
N ALA A 64 -5.57 -18.96 2.56
CA ALA A 64 -5.61 -20.29 1.95
C ALA A 64 -4.66 -21.29 2.63
N LEU A 65 -3.54 -20.82 3.19
CA LEU A 65 -2.59 -21.62 3.96
C LEU A 65 -3.00 -21.82 5.44
N GLY A 66 -4.18 -21.34 5.84
CA GLY A 66 -4.73 -21.57 7.18
C GLY A 66 -4.42 -20.47 8.20
N LEU A 67 -3.94 -19.29 7.77
CA LEU A 67 -3.83 -18.14 8.68
C LEU A 67 -5.22 -17.74 9.19
N GLN A 68 -5.38 -17.73 10.51
CA GLN A 68 -6.59 -17.30 11.20
C GLN A 68 -6.42 -15.92 11.85
N ARG A 69 -7.54 -15.32 12.26
CA ARG A 69 -7.62 -13.97 12.81
C ARG A 69 -7.15 -13.89 14.26
#